data_AF-A0ABD3D397-F1
#
_entry.id   AF-A0ABD3D397-F1
#
_cell.length_a   1.000
_cell.length_b   1.000
_cell.length_c   1.000
_cell.angle_alpha   90.00
_cell.angle_beta   90.00
_cell.angle_gamma   90.00
#
_symmetry.space_group_name_H-M   'P 1'
#
loop_
_entity.id
_entity.type
_entity.pdbx_description
1 polymer ?
#
loop_
_entity_poly.entity_id
_entity_poly.type
_entity_poly.pdbx_seq_one_letter_code
_entity_poly.pdbx_strand_id
1 'polypeptide(L)'
;MGSVEWALKDASLKKTDIHEIVLVGGSTRIPKVQQMLRDFFDGKEPMKGVNPDDAVVYGAAIQGGIMNGEGVEQNDWICLSCC
;
A
#
# COMPACT_ATOMS: atom_id res chain seq x y z
N MET A 1 -8.62 13.28 -5.33
CA MET A 1 -7.93 12.21 -4.59
C MET A 1 -8.93 11.19 -4.01
N GLY A 2 -10.09 10.99 -4.66
CA GLY A 2 -11.24 10.30 -4.04
C GLY A 2 -11.06 8.81 -3.80
N SER A 3 -10.20 8.13 -4.55
CA SER A 3 -9.93 6.70 -4.38
C SER A 3 -9.21 6.38 -3.07
N VAL A 4 -8.30 7.25 -2.61
CA VAL A 4 -7.56 7.04 -1.35
C VAL A 4 -8.47 7.25 -0.14
N GLU A 5 -9.30 8.29 -0.16
CA GLU A 5 -10.28 8.58 0.90
C GLU A 5 -11.34 7.49 1.00
N TRP A 6 -11.79 6.96 -0.15
CA TRP A 6 -12.74 5.85 -0.18
C TRP A 6 -12.12 4.56 0.37
N ALA A 7 -10.89 4.21 -0.01
CA ALA A 7 -10.19 3.04 0.53
C ALA A 7 -9.98 3.12 2.04
N LEU A 8 -9.62 4.31 2.57
CA LEU A 8 -9.53 4.55 4.01
C LEU A 8 -10.88 4.34 4.72
N LYS A 9 -11.96 4.82 4.10
CA LYS A 9 -13.32 4.68 4.64
C LYS A 9 -13.81 3.23 4.61
N ASP A 10 -13.52 2.51 3.54
CA ASP A 10 -13.86 1.09 3.38
C ASP A 10 -13.11 0.24 4.41
N ALA A 11 -11.81 0.51 4.61
CA ALA A 11 -11.01 -0.12 5.64
C ALA A 11 -11.36 0.34 7.07
N SER A 12 -12.22 1.34 7.24
CA SER A 12 -12.53 1.97 8.54
C SER A 12 -11.29 2.45 9.32
N LEU A 13 -10.24 2.85 8.59
CA LEU A 13 -8.96 3.30 9.16
C LEU A 13 -8.84 4.82 9.04
N LYS A 14 -8.23 5.45 10.04
CA LYS A 14 -7.87 6.87 9.97
C LYS A 14 -6.50 7.00 9.30
N LYS A 15 -6.23 8.19 8.76
CA LYS A 15 -4.92 8.53 8.19
C LYS A 15 -3.75 8.29 9.16
N THR A 16 -4.01 8.41 10.46
CA THR A 16 -3.06 8.16 11.54
C THR A 16 -2.75 6.68 11.78
N ASP A 17 -3.67 5.79 11.42
CA ASP A 17 -3.55 4.34 11.66
C ASP A 17 -2.73 3.64 10.56
N ILE A 18 -2.45 4.34 9.46
CA ILE A 18 -1.56 3.89 8.40
C ILE A 18 -0.15 3.90 8.94
N HIS A 19 0.48 2.74 9.11
CA HIS A 19 1.85 2.63 9.62
C HIS A 19 2.87 2.89 8.53
N GLU A 20 2.75 2.18 7.40
CA GLU A 20 3.64 2.26 6.27
C GLU A 20 2.90 2.55 4.97
N ILE A 21 3.57 3.26 4.06
CA ILE A 21 3.03 3.59 2.74
C ILE A 21 3.97 2.97 1.71
N VAL A 22 3.47 1.97 0.99
CA VAL A 22 4.21 1.33 -0.11
C VAL A 22 3.62 1.83 -1.43
N LEU A 23 4.48 2.32 -2.32
CA LEU A 23 4.07 2.78 -3.64
C LEU A 23 4.33 1.69 -4.66
N VAL A 24 3.25 1.18 -5.26
CA VAL A 24 3.31 0.13 -6.29
C VAL A 24 2.92 0.72 -7.64
N GLY A 25 3.66 0.35 -8.69
CA GLY A 25 3.39 0.75 -10.08
C GLY A 25 4.30 1.86 -10.62
N GLY A 26 4.58 1.81 -11.93
CA GLY A 26 5.57 2.68 -12.59
C GLY A 26 5.23 4.19 -12.55
N SER A 27 3.94 4.53 -12.46
CA SER A 27 3.46 5.93 -12.36
C SER A 27 3.79 6.60 -11.02
N THR A 28 4.08 5.81 -9.97
CA THR A 28 4.49 6.33 -8.66
C THR A 28 5.96 6.79 -8.61
N ARG A 29 6.72 6.55 -9.70
CA ARG A 29 8.07 7.10 -9.91
C ARG A 29 8.05 8.60 -10.21
N ILE A 30 6.89 9.18 -10.50
CA ILE A 30 6.73 10.62 -10.75
C ILE A 30 6.88 11.38 -9.42
N PRO A 31 7.86 12.29 -9.28
CA PRO A 31 8.15 12.97 -8.01
C PRO A 31 6.99 13.83 -7.50
N LYS A 32 6.14 14.34 -8.41
CA LYS A 32 4.96 15.12 -8.06
C LYS A 32 3.89 14.28 -7.36
N VAL A 33 3.69 13.02 -7.77
CA VAL A 33 2.73 12.11 -7.15
C VAL A 33 3.16 11.77 -5.73
N GLN A 34 4.45 11.49 -5.55
CA GLN A 34 4.98 11.23 -4.21
C GLN A 34 4.85 12.43 -3.27
N GLN A 35 5.01 13.66 -3.78
CA GLN A 35 4.82 14.86 -2.98
C GLN A 35 3.34 15.03 -2.58
N MET A 36 2.40 14.85 -3.50
CA MET A 36 0.97 14.89 -3.17
C MET A 36 0.58 13.83 -2.13
N LEU A 37 1.12 12.62 -2.23
CA LEU A 37 0.86 11.57 -1.25
C LEU A 37 1.48 11.90 0.12
N ARG A 38 2.70 12.44 0.15
CA ARG A 38 3.33 12.96 1.38
C ARG A 38 2.44 14.02 2.03
N ASP A 39 1.98 15.00 1.27
CA ASP A 39 1.11 16.08 1.78
C ASP A 39 -0.24 15.54 2.28
N PHE A 40 -0.74 14.45 1.69
CA PHE A 40 -2.01 13.84 2.08
C PHE A 40 -1.93 12.98 3.34
N PHE A 41 -0.79 12.34 3.60
CA PHE A 41 -0.53 11.49 4.76
C PHE A 41 0.34 12.20 5.82
N ASP A 42 0.12 13.51 6.03
CA ASP A 42 0.78 14.31 7.09
C ASP A 42 2.32 14.24 7.06
N GLY A 43 2.90 14.17 5.87
CA GLY A 43 4.35 14.15 5.66
C GLY A 43 5.00 12.77 5.80
N LYS A 44 4.23 11.69 5.97
CA LYS A 44 4.81 10.33 5.95
C LYS A 44 5.51 10.05 4.63
N GLU A 45 6.79 9.68 4.71
CA GLU A 45 7.53 9.27 3.54
C GLU A 45 7.14 7.85 3.11
N PRO A 46 6.80 7.65 1.83
CA PRO A 46 6.61 6.32 1.29
C PRO A 46 7.92 5.54 1.31
N MET A 47 7.83 4.25 1.65
CA MET A 47 8.99 3.37 1.70
C MET A 47 9.57 3.19 0.29
N LYS A 48 10.86 3.52 0.12
CA LYS A 48 11.56 3.46 -1.18
C LYS A 48 12.34 2.16 -1.40
N GLY A 49 12.27 1.20 -0.46
CA GLY A 49 13.08 -0.02 -0.45
C GLY A 49 12.38 -1.27 -1.00
N VAL A 50 11.08 -1.19 -1.29
CA VAL A 50 10.31 -2.34 -1.79
C VAL A 50 10.15 -2.19 -3.29
N ASN A 51 10.64 -3.18 -4.04
CA ASN A 51 10.42 -3.24 -5.47
C ASN A 51 8.94 -3.57 -5.72
N PRO A 52 8.21 -2.77 -6.53
CA PRO A 52 6.78 -2.99 -6.77
C PRO A 52 6.46 -4.38 -7.30
N ASP A 53 7.32 -4.94 -8.16
CA ASP A 53 7.17 -6.31 -8.67
C ASP A 53 7.34 -7.35 -7.56
N ASP A 54 8.31 -7.16 -6.65
CA ASP A 54 8.52 -8.07 -5.53
C ASP A 54 7.35 -8.03 -4.54
N ALA A 55 6.78 -6.84 -4.26
CA ALA A 55 5.60 -6.71 -3.41
C ALA A 55 4.41 -7.53 -3.92
N VAL A 56 4.20 -7.55 -5.25
CA VAL A 56 3.13 -8.33 -5.88
C VAL A 56 3.41 -9.83 -5.77
N VAL A 57 4.64 -10.25 -5.99
CA VAL A 57 5.04 -11.68 -5.89
C VAL A 57 4.94 -12.17 -4.45
N TYR A 58 5.41 -11.39 -3.47
CA TYR A 58 5.27 -11.72 -2.05
C TYR A 58 3.81 -11.79 -1.62
N GLY A 59 2.98 -10.83 -2.05
CA GLY A 59 1.54 -10.84 -1.76
C GLY A 59 0.84 -12.08 -2.33
N ALA A 60 1.16 -12.46 -3.57
CA ALA A 60 0.61 -13.66 -4.20
C ALA A 60 1.10 -14.96 -3.51
N ALA A 61 2.37 -15.01 -3.11
CA ALA A 61 2.94 -16.16 -2.41
C ALA A 61 2.32 -16.35 -1.02
N ILE A 62 2.15 -15.27 -0.26
CA ILE A 62 1.48 -15.29 1.05
C ILE A 62 0.02 -15.72 0.88
N GLN A 63 -0.70 -15.13 -0.09
CA GLN A 63 -2.10 -15.48 -0.33
C GLN A 63 -2.27 -16.95 -0.76
N GLY A 64 -1.35 -17.47 -1.56
CA GLY A 64 -1.31 -18.89 -1.94
C GLY A 64 -0.99 -19.81 -0.75
N GLY A 65 -0.08 -19.40 0.14
CA GLY A 65 0.24 -20.10 1.38
C GLY A 65 -0.95 -20.19 2.35
N ILE A 66 -1.71 -19.09 2.48
CA ILE A 66 -2.95 -19.04 3.28
C ILE A 66 -3.99 -20.02 2.72
N MET A 67 -4.17 -20.05 1.39
CA MET A 67 -5.08 -21.00 0.74
C MET A 67 -4.68 -22.46 0.96
N ASN A 68 -3.39 -22.73 1.21
CA ASN A 68 -2.85 -24.05 1.55
C ASN A 68 -2.81 -24.35 3.07
N GLY A 69 -3.28 -23.42 3.91
CA GLY A 69 -3.39 -23.64 5.36
C GLY A 69 -2.09 -23.47 6.15
N GLU A 70 -1.04 -22.89 5.55
CA GLU A 70 0.19 -22.55 6.26
C GLU A 70 0.01 -21.18 6.93
N GLY A 71 0.09 -21.15 8.26
CA GLY A 71 -0.12 -19.93 9.05
C GLY A 71 0.99 -18.91 8.84
N VAL A 72 0.81 -18.03 7.85
CA VAL A 72 1.63 -16.83 7.64
C VAL A 72 1.01 -15.63 8.34
N GLU A 73 1.84 -14.89 9.07
CA GLU A 73 1.44 -13.72 9.85
C GLU A 73 0.88 -12.62 8.94
N GLN A 74 -0.33 -12.15 9.27
CA GLN A 74 -1.11 -11.21 8.47
C GLN A 74 -0.61 -9.78 8.73
N ASN A 75 0.11 -9.20 7.78
CA ASN A 75 0.30 -7.75 7.72
C ASN A 75 -0.80 -7.17 6.84
N ASP A 76 -1.73 -6.38 7.41
CA ASP A 76 -2.82 -5.73 6.67
C ASP A 76 -2.27 -4.65 5.72
N TRP A 77 -2.08 -5.00 4.45
CA TRP A 77 -1.64 -4.07 3.41
C TRP A 77 -2.86 -3.45 2.69
N ILE A 78 -2.91 -2.13 2.66
CA ILE A 78 -3.88 -1.41 1.83
C ILE A 78 -3.25 -1.19 0.46
N CYS A 79 -3.63 -2.00 -0.54
CA CYS A 79 -3.25 -1.71 -1.92
C CYS A 79 -4.13 -0.61 -2.49
N LEU A 80 -3.54 0.58 -2.62
CA LEU A 80 -4.13 1.66 -3.40
C LEU A 80 -3.85 1.42 -4.89
N SER A 81 -4.72 0.63 -5.54
CA SER A 81 -4.74 0.55 -7.00
C SER A 81 -5.32 1.85 -7.55
N CYS A 82 -4.49 2.63 -8.25
CA CYS A 82 -4.91 3.81 -8.99
C CYS A 82 -5.30 3.39 -10.41
N CYS A 83 -6.54 2.95 -10.60
CA CYS A 83 -7.23 3.02 -11.89
C CYS A 83 -8.19 4.21 -11.87
#